data_AF-A0AAN9Z5G1-F1
#
_entry.id   AF-A0AAN9Z5G1-F1
#
_cell.length_a   1.000
_cell.length_b   1.000
_cell.length_c   1.000
_cell.angle_alpha   90.00
_cell.angle_beta   90.00
_cell.angle_gamma   90.00
#
_symmetry.space_group_name_H-M   'P 1'
#
loop_
_entity.id
_entity.type
_entity.pdbx_description
1 polymer ?
#
loop_
_entity_poly.entity_id
_entity_poly.type
_entity_poly.pdbx_seq_one_letter_code
_entity_poly.pdbx_strand_id
1 'polypeptide(L)'
;MFSKPFRVKSNSQLKGSEKKKFRNELLKKFSILTEDDLTEIIQNKDVVISTKVLCHSGEHVLVYCVQKLPIVFEVDGIMFPTVYMLWKFPNLLYTFTTWPEVLPKITGGADLMLPGVILKDGFHVKAFGKLEKGDRVAINLSNNCAPIAVGRTALCSMDMYMSAKRGKAVNILHFVGDHLWGYGTKLLAPNLGPPEGIDLDADDEAKGNEIEENQQPGVESEKIEQSEVHKSDPNVPNLQISSKEPNQDESSVKVEDDNATEIEGIPSKLAVKKEDPEKSVVTNGTEQGEKEIMDELIKYCFLKALNTTAKKADYPILSSKFYKLHMLPACPSGKTIDVKKSSHKKLSVFLSNMQMLGVVTVKELTKGVESIMNVNTSHELLRNFIDIFVHDEAGASTSQMVTLDSNCRPEITEMYVVTAAVLPIFRKFDLKKGASIPIATARKLITQYVKEESL
;
A
#
# COMPACT_ATOMS: atom_id res chain seq x y z
N MET A 1 20.62 -0.06 -1.86
CA MET A 1 21.02 1.33 -2.19
C MET A 1 20.28 2.37 -1.33
N PHE A 2 18.93 2.44 -1.38
CA PHE A 2 18.16 3.52 -0.71
C PHE A 2 17.79 3.25 0.78
N SER A 3 18.59 2.46 1.49
CA SER A 3 18.38 2.17 2.92
C SER A 3 18.64 3.35 3.85
N LYS A 4 19.42 4.35 3.39
CA LYS A 4 19.65 5.63 4.07
C LYS A 4 18.98 6.78 3.31
N PRO A 5 18.59 7.88 4.00
CA PRO A 5 17.98 9.03 3.35
C PRO A 5 18.93 9.65 2.33
N PHE A 6 18.41 9.86 1.12
CA PHE A 6 19.12 10.46 -0.01
C PHE A 6 18.78 11.95 -0.15
N ARG A 7 19.61 12.70 -0.90
CA ARG A 7 19.35 14.12 -1.20
C ARG A 7 19.04 14.30 -2.68
N VAL A 8 17.94 14.98 -3.00
CA VAL A 8 17.65 15.42 -4.37
C VAL A 8 18.59 16.56 -4.73
N LYS A 9 19.33 16.43 -5.84
CA LYS A 9 20.23 17.48 -6.38
C LYS A 9 19.55 18.34 -7.46
N SER A 10 18.70 17.75 -8.29
CA SER A 10 17.91 18.48 -9.29
C SER A 10 16.63 17.72 -9.61
N ASN A 11 15.59 18.45 -10.00
CA ASN A 11 14.29 17.91 -10.34
C ASN A 11 13.79 18.57 -11.63
N SER A 12 13.59 17.79 -12.70
CA SER A 12 13.34 18.28 -14.06
C SER A 12 12.15 17.57 -14.70
N GLN A 13 11.14 18.33 -15.15
CA GLN A 13 10.05 17.77 -15.94
C GLN A 13 10.52 17.45 -17.37
N LEU A 14 10.28 16.22 -17.84
CA LEU A 14 10.67 15.80 -19.19
C LEU A 14 9.77 16.45 -20.26
N LYS A 15 10.40 16.93 -21.34
CA LYS A 15 9.72 17.47 -22.51
C LYS A 15 9.21 16.35 -23.42
N GLY A 16 8.26 16.66 -24.31
CA GLY A 16 7.64 15.65 -25.19
C GLY A 16 8.60 14.84 -26.07
N SER A 17 9.74 15.42 -26.45
CA SER A 17 10.83 14.73 -27.17
C SER A 17 11.61 13.76 -26.27
N GLU A 18 11.91 14.15 -25.04
CA GLU A 18 12.58 13.32 -24.03
C GLU A 18 11.69 12.18 -23.57
N LYS A 19 10.38 12.43 -23.38
CA LYS A 19 9.37 11.41 -23.06
C LYS A 19 9.28 10.33 -24.14
N LYS A 20 9.42 10.69 -25.43
CA LYS A 20 9.54 9.73 -26.54
C LYS A 20 10.85 8.94 -26.50
N LYS A 21 11.99 9.60 -26.25
CA LYS A 21 13.30 8.91 -26.09
C LYS A 21 13.24 7.87 -24.96
N PHE A 22 12.68 8.24 -23.81
CA PHE A 22 12.55 7.36 -22.65
C PHE A 22 11.70 6.12 -22.94
N ARG A 23 10.51 6.26 -23.54
CA ARG A 23 9.72 5.09 -24.00
C ARG A 23 10.51 4.18 -24.93
N ASN A 24 11.18 4.75 -25.94
CA ASN A 24 11.99 4.01 -26.90
C ASN A 24 13.20 3.31 -26.25
N GLU A 25 13.68 3.81 -25.11
CA GLU A 25 14.76 3.17 -24.37
C GLU A 25 14.24 2.04 -23.47
N LEU A 26 13.05 2.21 -22.86
CA LEU A 26 12.39 1.13 -22.12
C LEU A 26 12.09 -0.07 -23.05
N LEU A 27 11.51 0.14 -24.23
CA LEU A 27 11.28 -0.92 -25.23
C LEU A 27 12.58 -1.69 -25.59
N LYS A 28 13.71 -0.98 -25.71
CA LYS A 28 15.02 -1.58 -26.01
C LYS A 28 15.63 -2.34 -24.84
N LYS A 29 15.40 -1.88 -23.60
CA LYS A 29 15.96 -2.48 -22.38
C LYS A 29 15.07 -3.58 -21.78
N PHE A 30 13.81 -3.64 -22.19
CA PHE A 30 12.79 -4.57 -21.71
C PHE A 30 11.93 -5.08 -22.88
N SER A 31 12.49 -6.00 -23.67
CA SER A 31 11.85 -6.58 -24.87
C SER A 31 10.58 -7.42 -24.61
N ILE A 32 10.16 -7.53 -23.36
CA ILE A 32 8.92 -8.19 -22.91
C ILE A 32 7.74 -7.19 -22.90
N LEU A 33 8.03 -5.89 -22.84
CA LEU A 33 7.07 -4.81 -22.64
C LEU A 33 6.57 -4.25 -23.99
N THR A 34 5.26 -4.09 -24.16
CA THR A 34 4.64 -3.57 -25.38
C THR A 34 4.50 -2.04 -25.39
N GLU A 35 4.15 -1.45 -26.54
CA GLU A 35 3.82 -0.02 -26.61
C GLU A 35 2.49 0.32 -25.90
N ASP A 36 1.58 -0.64 -25.78
CA ASP A 36 0.32 -0.51 -25.07
C ASP A 36 0.54 -0.48 -23.54
N ASP A 37 1.37 -1.40 -23.01
CA ASP A 37 1.79 -1.40 -21.60
C ASP A 37 2.45 -0.06 -21.21
N LEU A 38 3.34 0.45 -22.06
CA LEU A 38 3.98 1.75 -21.86
C LEU A 38 3.03 2.93 -22.00
N THR A 39 1.90 2.76 -22.69
CA THR A 39 0.84 3.77 -22.77
C THR A 39 -0.04 3.75 -21.52
N GLU A 40 -0.20 2.60 -20.87
CA GLU A 40 -0.88 2.48 -19.56
C GLU A 40 -0.02 3.00 -18.40
N ILE A 41 1.30 2.69 -18.37
CA ILE A 41 2.24 3.21 -17.37
C ILE A 41 2.48 4.72 -17.56
N ILE A 42 2.54 5.19 -18.80
CA ILE A 42 2.92 6.56 -19.15
C ILE A 42 1.93 7.09 -20.19
N GLN A 43 0.77 7.59 -19.79
CA GLN A 43 -0.19 8.19 -20.73
C GLN A 43 0.40 9.47 -21.34
N ASN A 44 -0.05 9.87 -22.53
CA ASN A 44 0.49 11.08 -23.19
C ASN A 44 0.29 12.36 -22.34
N LYS A 45 -0.81 12.46 -21.59
CA LYS A 45 -1.11 13.58 -20.67
C LYS A 45 -0.21 13.64 -19.43
N ASP A 46 0.44 12.54 -19.05
CA ASP A 46 1.13 12.46 -17.75
C ASP A 46 2.38 13.31 -17.67
N VAL A 47 2.55 13.98 -16.53
CA VAL A 47 3.78 14.67 -16.17
C VAL A 47 4.81 13.63 -15.73
N VAL A 48 5.86 13.46 -16.55
CA VAL A 48 7.03 12.62 -16.26
C VAL A 48 8.15 13.51 -15.76
N ILE A 49 8.79 13.10 -14.67
CA ILE A 49 9.72 13.91 -13.88
C ILE A 49 11.01 13.11 -13.69
N SER A 50 12.15 13.66 -14.11
CA SER A 50 13.47 13.09 -13.85
C SER A 50 14.12 13.78 -12.64
N THR A 51 14.32 13.00 -11.57
CA THR A 51 14.88 13.46 -10.29
C THR A 51 16.31 12.93 -10.17
N LYS A 52 17.32 13.82 -10.19
CA LYS A 52 18.71 13.43 -9.96
C LYS A 52 18.98 13.40 -8.46
N VAL A 53 19.25 12.21 -7.96
CA VAL A 53 19.48 11.88 -6.55
C VAL A 53 20.97 11.73 -6.27
N LEU A 54 21.40 12.13 -5.07
CA LEU A 54 22.67 11.75 -4.46
C LEU A 54 22.39 10.76 -3.32
N CYS A 55 22.88 9.54 -3.45
CA CYS A 55 22.86 8.52 -2.40
C CYS A 55 23.92 8.79 -1.33
N HIS A 56 23.75 8.21 -0.14
CA HIS A 56 24.71 8.37 0.97
C HIS A 56 26.11 7.80 0.64
N SER A 57 26.21 6.88 -0.31
CA SER A 57 27.44 6.35 -0.91
C SER A 57 28.21 7.36 -1.77
N GLY A 58 27.64 8.55 -2.04
CA GLY A 58 28.18 9.51 -3.01
C GLY A 58 27.76 9.21 -4.46
N GLU A 59 27.13 8.07 -4.71
CA GLU A 59 26.64 7.65 -6.03
C GLU A 59 25.50 8.55 -6.52
N HIS A 60 25.49 8.76 -7.84
CA HIS A 60 24.50 9.58 -8.54
C HIS A 60 23.47 8.68 -9.24
N VAL A 61 22.20 8.82 -8.86
CA VAL A 61 21.08 8.06 -9.43
C VAL A 61 20.14 9.01 -10.17
N LEU A 62 19.57 8.56 -11.29
CA LEU A 62 18.49 9.28 -11.96
C LEU A 62 17.18 8.49 -11.79
N VAL A 63 16.19 9.08 -11.11
CA VAL A 63 14.89 8.46 -10.84
C VAL A 63 13.83 9.07 -11.75
N TYR A 64 13.12 8.24 -12.51
CA TYR A 64 12.02 8.65 -13.38
C TYR A 64 10.69 8.41 -12.68
N CYS A 65 10.00 9.50 -12.33
CA CYS A 65 8.68 9.48 -11.69
C CYS A 65 7.57 9.86 -12.68
N VAL A 66 6.43 9.18 -12.58
CA VAL A 66 5.20 9.46 -13.34
C VAL A 66 4.09 9.70 -12.33
N GLN A 67 3.40 10.85 -12.39
CA GLN A 67 2.37 11.21 -11.39
C GLN A 67 2.81 11.07 -9.91
N LYS A 68 4.09 11.37 -9.59
CA LYS A 68 4.79 11.15 -8.30
C LYS A 68 5.16 9.70 -7.95
N LEU A 69 4.67 8.68 -8.66
CA LEU A 69 5.16 7.30 -8.50
C LEU A 69 6.54 7.17 -9.17
N PRO A 70 7.62 6.77 -8.47
CA PRO A 70 8.86 6.39 -9.14
C PRO A 70 8.62 5.07 -9.89
N ILE A 71 8.97 5.02 -11.18
CA ILE A 71 8.72 3.86 -12.06
C ILE A 71 10.02 3.15 -12.40
N VAL A 72 11.07 3.89 -12.77
CA VAL A 72 12.40 3.38 -13.12
C VAL A 72 13.47 4.23 -12.43
N PHE A 73 14.59 3.60 -12.05
CA PHE A 73 15.79 4.30 -11.60
C PHE A 73 17.02 3.81 -12.36
N GLU A 74 17.96 4.72 -12.60
CA GLU A 74 19.15 4.49 -13.43
C GLU A 74 20.40 4.63 -12.57
N VAL A 75 21.23 3.59 -12.58
CA VAL A 75 22.50 3.48 -11.85
C VAL A 75 23.58 3.05 -12.84
N ASP A 76 24.69 3.78 -12.91
CA ASP A 76 25.82 3.48 -13.80
C ASP A 76 25.45 3.30 -15.30
N GLY A 77 24.39 3.97 -15.77
CA GLY A 77 23.85 3.84 -17.15
C GLY A 77 22.97 2.59 -17.37
N ILE A 78 22.61 1.88 -16.30
CA ILE A 78 21.71 0.72 -16.31
C ILE A 78 20.38 1.12 -15.67
N MET A 79 19.29 1.01 -16.42
CA MET A 79 17.93 1.20 -15.92
C MET A 79 17.41 -0.06 -15.22
N PHE A 80 16.97 0.12 -13.97
CA PHE A 80 16.29 -0.86 -13.14
C PHE A 80 14.83 -0.44 -12.94
N PRO A 81 13.85 -1.36 -13.08
CA PRO A 81 12.48 -1.07 -12.70
C PRO A 81 12.41 -0.90 -11.18
N THR A 82 11.53 -0.02 -10.72
CA THR A 82 11.15 0.02 -9.30
C THR A 82 10.27 -1.16 -8.94
N VAL A 83 10.11 -1.41 -7.64
CA VAL A 83 9.13 -2.37 -7.13
C VAL A 83 7.71 -2.05 -7.63
N TYR A 84 7.32 -0.76 -7.72
CA TYR A 84 6.01 -0.35 -8.25
C TYR A 84 5.79 -0.73 -9.72
N MET A 85 6.82 -0.68 -10.56
CA MET A 85 6.72 -1.12 -11.96
C MET A 85 6.57 -2.65 -12.05
N LEU A 86 7.30 -3.38 -11.21
CA LEU A 86 7.21 -4.85 -11.14
C LEU A 86 5.88 -5.36 -10.57
N TRP A 87 5.17 -4.57 -9.77
CA TRP A 87 3.82 -4.92 -9.31
C TRP A 87 2.75 -4.84 -10.40
N LYS A 88 2.96 -4.00 -11.43
CA LYS A 88 2.14 -4.06 -12.65
C LYS A 88 2.61 -5.18 -13.59
N PHE A 89 3.92 -5.32 -13.75
CA PHE A 89 4.53 -6.25 -14.71
C PHE A 89 5.54 -7.18 -14.01
N PRO A 90 5.07 -8.23 -13.30
CA PRO A 90 5.96 -9.13 -12.54
C PRO A 90 6.92 -9.91 -13.46
N ASN A 91 6.48 -10.24 -14.68
CA ASN A 91 7.26 -11.00 -15.67
C ASN A 91 8.36 -10.16 -16.37
N LEU A 92 8.58 -8.91 -15.95
CA LEU A 92 9.55 -7.98 -16.57
C LEU A 92 11.01 -8.36 -16.30
N LEU A 93 11.29 -9.07 -15.20
CA LEU A 93 12.61 -9.54 -14.78
C LEU A 93 12.55 -11.00 -14.32
N TYR A 94 13.68 -11.71 -14.40
CA TYR A 94 13.82 -12.98 -13.70
C TYR A 94 13.70 -12.74 -12.18
N THR A 95 12.91 -13.56 -11.51
CA THR A 95 12.55 -13.38 -10.09
C THR A 95 13.03 -14.56 -9.26
N PHE A 96 13.82 -14.28 -8.22
CA PHE A 96 14.21 -15.27 -7.21
C PHE A 96 13.19 -15.32 -6.08
N THR A 97 12.72 -16.53 -5.72
CA THR A 97 11.85 -16.71 -4.55
C THR A 97 12.68 -16.97 -3.30
N THR A 98 12.23 -16.40 -2.17
CA THR A 98 12.96 -16.41 -0.90
C THR A 98 12.04 -16.68 0.30
N TRP A 99 12.62 -17.14 1.40
CA TRP A 99 11.88 -17.37 2.65
C TRP A 99 11.48 -16.06 3.35
N PRO A 100 10.32 -15.97 4.02
CA PRO A 100 9.88 -14.77 4.76
C PRO A 100 10.90 -14.27 5.81
N GLU A 101 11.67 -15.16 6.43
CA GLU A 101 12.75 -14.81 7.38
C GLU A 101 13.90 -13.98 6.78
N VAL A 102 13.99 -13.94 5.44
CA VAL A 102 14.99 -13.14 4.74
C VAL A 102 14.53 -11.68 4.60
N LEU A 103 13.22 -11.41 4.64
CA LEU A 103 12.66 -10.06 4.51
C LEU A 103 13.19 -9.07 5.57
N PRO A 104 13.25 -9.38 6.89
CA PRO A 104 13.85 -8.47 7.88
C PRO A 104 15.33 -8.16 7.63
N LYS A 105 16.06 -9.09 7.01
CA LYS A 105 17.48 -8.94 6.68
C LYS A 105 17.63 -8.04 5.44
N ILE A 106 16.76 -8.21 4.44
CA ILE A 106 16.65 -7.35 3.24
C ILE A 106 16.24 -5.92 3.61
N THR A 107 15.25 -5.73 4.49
CA THR A 107 14.81 -4.38 4.91
C THR A 107 15.84 -3.67 5.79
N GLY A 108 16.67 -4.42 6.52
CA GLY A 108 17.90 -3.92 7.14
C GLY A 108 18.99 -3.48 6.14
N GLY A 109 18.79 -3.72 4.83
CA GLY A 109 19.70 -3.36 3.76
C GLY A 109 20.81 -4.39 3.48
N ALA A 110 20.65 -5.64 3.90
CA ALA A 110 21.57 -6.72 3.54
C ALA A 110 21.32 -7.24 2.11
N ASP A 111 22.35 -7.86 1.52
CA ASP A 111 22.25 -8.55 0.23
C ASP A 111 21.62 -9.94 0.38
N LEU A 112 21.01 -10.46 -0.69
CA LEU A 112 20.46 -11.82 -0.70
C LEU A 112 21.59 -12.85 -0.81
N MET A 113 21.71 -13.71 0.20
CA MET A 113 22.63 -14.84 0.23
C MET A 113 22.00 -16.08 -0.40
N LEU A 114 22.82 -16.93 -1.03
CA LEU A 114 22.40 -18.17 -1.70
C LEU A 114 21.63 -19.18 -0.84
N PRO A 115 21.79 -19.31 0.51
CA PRO A 115 20.94 -20.18 1.32
C PRO A 115 19.49 -19.73 1.38
N GLY A 116 19.23 -18.43 1.20
CA GLY A 116 17.89 -17.83 1.29
C GLY A 116 17.05 -17.97 0.02
N VAL A 117 17.60 -18.55 -1.05
CA VAL A 117 16.94 -18.75 -2.34
C VAL A 117 16.25 -20.12 -2.38
N ILE A 118 14.94 -20.12 -2.64
CA ILE A 118 14.14 -21.32 -2.86
C ILE A 118 14.27 -21.71 -4.34
N LEU A 119 14.53 -23.00 -4.61
CA LEU A 119 14.69 -23.56 -5.95
C LEU A 119 13.58 -24.57 -6.20
N LYS A 120 12.69 -24.30 -7.17
CA LYS A 120 11.48 -25.10 -7.43
C LYS A 120 11.84 -26.53 -7.84
N ASP A 121 12.62 -26.70 -8.90
CA ASP A 121 13.05 -28.02 -9.40
C ASP A 121 14.36 -28.50 -8.74
N GLY A 122 14.55 -28.20 -7.45
CA GLY A 122 15.72 -28.61 -6.67
C GLY A 122 17.08 -28.06 -7.15
N PHE A 123 18.18 -28.62 -6.61
CA PHE A 123 19.53 -28.11 -6.85
C PHE A 123 20.16 -28.70 -8.12
N HIS A 124 19.82 -28.13 -9.27
CA HIS A 124 20.33 -28.56 -10.58
C HIS A 124 20.98 -27.39 -11.36
N VAL A 125 21.76 -27.70 -12.41
CA VAL A 125 22.61 -26.72 -13.13
C VAL A 125 21.84 -25.54 -13.77
N LYS A 126 20.53 -25.70 -14.01
CA LYS A 126 19.64 -24.65 -14.57
C LYS A 126 18.74 -23.99 -13.51
N ALA A 127 18.86 -24.34 -12.23
CA ALA A 127 17.96 -23.86 -11.17
C ALA A 127 18.02 -22.34 -10.97
N PHE A 128 19.17 -21.72 -11.26
CA PHE A 128 19.37 -20.27 -11.26
C PHE A 128 19.18 -19.64 -12.67
N GLY A 129 18.46 -20.32 -13.57
CA GLY A 129 18.17 -19.86 -14.93
C GLY A 129 19.40 -19.78 -15.85
N LYS A 130 19.44 -18.72 -16.68
CA LYS A 130 20.57 -18.33 -17.53
C LYS A 130 20.85 -16.85 -17.30
N LEU A 131 21.58 -16.54 -16.23
CA LEU A 131 21.91 -15.19 -15.79
C LEU A 131 23.42 -15.00 -15.80
N GLU A 132 23.86 -13.88 -16.33
CA GLU A 132 25.24 -13.42 -16.23
C GLU A 132 25.45 -12.66 -14.91
N LYS A 133 26.68 -12.20 -14.66
CA LYS A 133 27.03 -11.43 -13.47
C LYS A 133 26.74 -9.95 -13.68
N GLY A 134 25.90 -9.37 -12.82
CA GLY A 134 25.40 -8.00 -12.93
C GLY A 134 23.99 -7.89 -13.55
N ASP A 135 23.37 -9.01 -13.90
CA ASP A 135 22.02 -9.06 -14.49
C ASP A 135 20.95 -8.51 -13.56
N ARG A 136 19.94 -7.89 -14.16
CA ARG A 136 18.80 -7.25 -13.47
C ARG A 136 17.83 -8.33 -12.99
N VAL A 137 17.60 -8.40 -11.69
CA VAL A 137 16.74 -9.43 -11.09
C VAL A 137 15.81 -8.86 -10.02
N ALA A 138 14.64 -9.47 -9.92
CA ALA A 138 13.65 -9.25 -8.88
C ALA A 138 13.76 -10.32 -7.79
N ILE A 139 13.24 -10.03 -6.60
CA ILE A 139 13.15 -10.97 -5.47
C ILE A 139 11.70 -10.96 -4.97
N ASN A 140 11.08 -12.14 -4.84
CA ASN A 140 9.77 -12.33 -4.23
C ASN A 140 9.81 -13.34 -3.07
N LEU A 141 8.65 -13.60 -2.44
CA LEU A 141 8.52 -14.45 -1.27
C LEU A 141 7.74 -15.74 -1.60
N SER A 142 7.94 -16.81 -0.82
CA SER A 142 7.13 -18.03 -0.94
C SER A 142 5.62 -17.77 -0.76
N ASN A 143 5.25 -16.75 0.02
CA ASN A 143 3.85 -16.40 0.28
C ASN A 143 3.24 -15.40 -0.72
N ASN A 144 4.03 -14.73 -1.57
CA ASN A 144 3.53 -13.72 -2.51
C ASN A 144 4.47 -13.53 -3.71
N CYS A 145 3.92 -13.69 -4.92
CA CYS A 145 4.58 -13.44 -6.19
C CYS A 145 5.09 -12.01 -6.36
N ALA A 146 4.44 -11.01 -5.73
CA ALA A 146 4.78 -9.61 -5.88
C ALA A 146 6.22 -9.32 -5.41
N PRO A 147 7.10 -8.78 -6.28
CA PRO A 147 8.48 -8.52 -5.88
C PRO A 147 8.60 -7.57 -4.69
N ILE A 148 9.43 -7.96 -3.72
CA ILE A 148 9.77 -7.20 -2.51
C ILE A 148 11.05 -6.38 -2.67
N ALA A 149 11.93 -6.76 -3.60
CA ALA A 149 13.20 -6.10 -3.84
C ALA A 149 13.70 -6.27 -5.28
N VAL A 150 14.59 -5.38 -5.69
CA VAL A 150 15.24 -5.33 -7.01
C VAL A 150 16.75 -5.19 -6.81
N GLY A 151 17.52 -5.94 -7.57
CA GLY A 151 18.98 -5.96 -7.44
C GLY A 151 19.70 -6.35 -8.72
N ARG A 152 21.01 -6.57 -8.57
CA ARG A 152 21.89 -7.11 -9.61
C ARG A 152 22.55 -8.40 -9.13
N THR A 153 22.65 -9.42 -9.98
CA THR A 153 23.33 -10.68 -9.63
C THR A 153 24.79 -10.44 -9.23
N ALA A 154 25.27 -11.10 -8.18
CA ALA A 154 26.65 -11.00 -7.71
C ALA A 154 27.60 -11.98 -8.43
N LEU A 155 27.03 -13.04 -9.01
CA LEU A 155 27.63 -14.23 -9.61
C LEU A 155 26.82 -14.61 -10.86
N CYS A 156 27.36 -15.39 -11.81
CA CYS A 156 26.53 -15.97 -12.87
C CYS A 156 25.80 -17.24 -12.38
N SER A 157 24.79 -17.74 -13.12
CA SER A 157 24.04 -18.94 -12.72
C SER A 157 24.93 -20.17 -12.47
N MET A 158 26.01 -20.33 -13.23
CA MET A 158 26.97 -21.43 -13.06
C MET A 158 27.80 -21.27 -11.78
N ASP A 159 28.27 -20.06 -11.48
CA ASP A 159 28.98 -19.75 -10.24
C ASP A 159 28.07 -19.94 -9.01
N MET A 160 26.80 -19.52 -9.09
CA MET A 160 25.80 -19.73 -8.02
C MET A 160 25.61 -21.23 -7.72
N TYR A 161 25.58 -22.07 -8.75
CA TYR A 161 25.53 -23.52 -8.63
C TYR A 161 26.84 -24.10 -8.08
N MET A 162 28.00 -23.72 -8.62
CA MET A 162 29.32 -24.17 -8.12
C MET A 162 29.57 -23.76 -6.65
N SER A 163 28.99 -22.65 -6.20
CA SER A 163 29.12 -22.15 -4.83
C SER A 163 28.32 -22.95 -3.79
N ALA A 164 27.60 -24.00 -4.18
CA ALA A 164 26.93 -24.96 -3.27
C ALA A 164 26.12 -24.29 -2.14
N LYS A 165 25.20 -23.39 -2.53
CA LYS A 165 24.39 -22.52 -1.64
C LYS A 165 25.17 -21.54 -0.73
N ARG A 166 26.49 -21.35 -0.87
CA ARG A 166 27.29 -20.42 -0.02
C ARG A 166 27.62 -19.10 -0.74
N GLY A 167 27.54 -17.97 -0.03
CA GLY A 167 27.90 -16.65 -0.56
C GLY A 167 26.71 -15.81 -1.05
N LYS A 168 26.99 -14.68 -1.72
CA LYS A 168 25.99 -13.71 -2.20
C LYS A 168 25.38 -14.15 -3.54
N ALA A 169 24.05 -14.12 -3.64
CA ALA A 169 23.30 -14.31 -4.88
C ALA A 169 23.04 -12.98 -5.59
N VAL A 170 22.43 -12.02 -4.88
CA VAL A 170 21.94 -10.74 -5.45
C VAL A 170 22.32 -9.58 -4.54
N ASN A 171 22.97 -8.58 -5.12
CA ASN A 171 23.27 -7.32 -4.45
C ASN A 171 22.04 -6.39 -4.53
N ILE A 172 21.50 -5.95 -3.39
CA ILE A 172 20.17 -5.32 -3.34
C ILE A 172 20.24 -3.80 -3.51
N LEU A 173 19.54 -3.31 -4.54
CA LEU A 173 19.51 -1.90 -4.90
C LEU A 173 18.31 -1.20 -4.25
N HIS A 174 17.11 -1.76 -4.37
CA HIS A 174 15.85 -1.16 -3.96
C HIS A 174 14.92 -2.21 -3.32
N PHE A 175 14.15 -1.84 -2.29
CA PHE A 175 13.23 -2.74 -1.58
C PHE A 175 12.00 -2.02 -1.00
N VAL A 176 10.95 -2.78 -0.69
CA VAL A 176 9.71 -2.27 -0.05
C VAL A 176 10.01 -1.69 1.33
N GLY A 177 9.66 -0.42 1.54
CA GLY A 177 9.95 0.31 2.78
C GLY A 177 11.27 1.09 2.77
N ASP A 178 12.06 1.04 1.69
CA ASP A 178 13.22 1.91 1.54
C ASP A 178 12.85 3.38 1.27
N HIS A 179 13.84 4.28 1.22
CA HIS A 179 13.58 5.71 1.02
C HIS A 179 13.07 6.06 -0.40
N LEU A 180 13.24 5.18 -1.40
CA LEU A 180 12.72 5.39 -2.75
C LEU A 180 11.25 4.95 -2.84
N TRP A 181 10.90 3.83 -2.21
CA TRP A 181 9.50 3.45 -1.96
C TRP A 181 8.80 4.53 -1.12
N GLY A 182 9.44 5.01 -0.04
CA GLY A 182 8.92 6.06 0.84
C GLY A 182 8.77 7.45 0.19
N TYR A 183 9.44 7.69 -0.95
CA TYR A 183 9.32 8.90 -1.78
C TYR A 183 8.15 8.82 -2.78
N GLY A 184 7.67 7.61 -3.10
CA GLY A 184 6.45 7.39 -3.87
C GLY A 184 5.18 7.44 -3.01
N THR A 185 4.07 6.99 -3.57
CA THR A 185 2.74 7.00 -2.93
C THR A 185 2.59 5.96 -1.80
N LYS A 186 3.67 5.28 -1.38
CA LYS A 186 3.70 4.28 -0.30
C LYS A 186 2.66 3.15 -0.46
N LEU A 187 2.33 2.80 -1.71
CA LEU A 187 1.44 1.69 -2.00
C LEU A 187 1.98 0.40 -1.37
N LEU A 188 1.11 -0.36 -0.72
CA LEU A 188 1.42 -1.68 -0.18
C LEU A 188 1.61 -2.68 -1.34
N ALA A 189 2.36 -3.75 -1.08
CA ALA A 189 2.54 -4.81 -2.06
C ALA A 189 1.19 -5.49 -2.34
N PRO A 190 0.76 -5.62 -3.61
CA PRO A 190 -0.43 -6.40 -3.93
C PRO A 190 -0.20 -7.85 -3.54
N ASN A 191 -1.25 -8.54 -3.08
CA ASN A 191 -1.20 -9.98 -2.91
C ASN A 191 -1.48 -10.64 -4.27
N LEU A 192 -0.42 -11.12 -4.93
CA LEU A 192 -0.51 -11.80 -6.23
C LEU A 192 -0.54 -13.34 -6.08
N GLY A 193 -0.80 -13.84 -4.86
CA GLY A 193 -0.77 -15.27 -4.54
C GLY A 193 0.65 -15.85 -4.43
N PRO A 194 0.82 -17.05 -3.86
CA PRO A 194 2.13 -17.71 -3.79
C PRO A 194 2.61 -18.15 -5.19
N PRO A 195 3.93 -18.31 -5.42
CA PRO A 195 4.45 -18.74 -6.72
C PRO A 195 4.08 -20.20 -7.06
N GLU A 196 3.54 -20.42 -8.25
CA GLU A 196 3.21 -21.76 -8.78
C GLU A 196 4.40 -22.73 -8.71
N GLY A 197 4.18 -23.99 -8.32
CA GLY A 197 5.26 -24.98 -8.19
C GLY A 197 6.15 -24.79 -6.97
N ILE A 198 5.57 -24.35 -5.85
CA ILE A 198 6.17 -24.46 -4.51
C ILE A 198 5.15 -25.19 -3.63
N ASP A 199 5.18 -26.52 -3.69
CA ASP A 199 4.50 -27.36 -2.70
C ASP A 199 5.28 -27.23 -1.37
N LEU A 200 4.76 -26.40 -0.47
CA LEU A 200 5.29 -26.27 0.89
C LEU A 200 4.82 -27.46 1.73
N ASP A 201 5.47 -28.61 1.53
CA ASP A 201 5.39 -29.72 2.47
C ASP A 201 5.78 -29.23 3.87
N ALA A 202 4.96 -29.55 4.87
CA ALA A 202 5.01 -28.93 6.21
C ALA A 202 6.26 -29.28 7.04
N ASP A 203 7.18 -30.07 6.50
CA ASP A 203 8.36 -30.62 7.19
C ASP A 203 9.64 -29.76 7.02
N ASP A 204 9.64 -28.74 6.15
CA ASP A 204 10.84 -27.91 5.90
C ASP A 204 10.97 -26.71 6.86
N GLU A 205 9.93 -26.37 7.63
CA GLU A 205 10.03 -25.42 8.77
C GLU A 205 10.95 -25.96 9.88
N ALA A 206 11.11 -27.28 9.99
CA ALA A 206 11.88 -27.92 11.06
C ALA A 206 13.41 -27.82 10.90
N LYS A 207 13.92 -27.59 9.68
CA LYS A 207 15.36 -27.70 9.37
C LYS A 207 16.18 -26.43 9.66
N GLY A 208 15.56 -25.39 10.25
CA GLY A 208 16.27 -24.19 10.70
C GLY A 208 17.09 -24.37 11.99
N ASN A 209 17.01 -25.52 12.66
CA ASN A 209 17.34 -25.65 14.09
C ASN A 209 18.42 -26.70 14.43
N GLU A 210 19.31 -27.01 13.47
CA GLU A 210 20.53 -27.81 13.72
C GLU A 210 21.78 -26.96 13.48
N ILE A 211 22.25 -26.27 14.52
CA ILE A 211 23.63 -25.80 14.61
C ILE A 211 24.38 -26.88 15.40
N GLU A 212 25.17 -27.70 14.70
CA GLU A 212 26.04 -28.69 15.34
C GLU A 212 27.02 -27.98 16.29
N GLU A 213 26.99 -28.33 17.58
CA GLU A 213 28.17 -28.15 18.43
C GLU A 213 29.30 -29.00 17.85
N ASN A 214 30.38 -28.39 17.39
CA ASN A 214 31.61 -29.13 17.14
C ASN A 214 32.83 -28.39 17.67
N GLN A 215 33.70 -29.15 18.31
CA GLN A 215 34.66 -28.64 19.29
C GLN A 215 35.96 -28.21 18.61
N GLN A 216 36.57 -27.12 19.09
CA GLN A 216 38.00 -26.90 18.93
C GLN A 216 38.65 -26.55 20.28
N PRO A 217 39.92 -26.93 20.51
CA PRO A 217 40.38 -27.28 21.86
C PRO A 217 41.48 -26.36 22.39
N GLY A 218 41.81 -26.53 23.67
CA GLY A 218 43.11 -26.17 24.23
C GLY A 218 43.32 -24.68 24.52
N VAL A 219 43.00 -24.26 25.74
CA VAL A 219 43.49 -22.98 26.28
C VAL A 219 44.89 -23.18 26.84
N GLU A 220 45.87 -22.50 26.26
CA GLU A 220 47.02 -22.00 27.01
C GLU A 220 46.99 -20.47 26.98
N SER A 221 47.12 -19.84 28.14
CA SER A 221 47.08 -18.39 28.30
C SER A 221 47.83 -18.00 29.56
N GLU A 222 49.08 -17.57 29.41
CA GLU A 222 49.84 -16.99 30.51
C GLU A 222 49.33 -15.58 30.86
N LYS A 223 49.42 -15.22 32.15
CA LYS A 223 49.04 -13.91 32.66
C LYS A 223 50.13 -12.87 32.41
N ILE A 224 49.72 -11.62 32.15
CA ILE A 224 50.31 -10.42 32.80
C ILE A 224 49.15 -9.50 33.24
N GLU A 225 49.33 -8.76 34.33
CA GLU A 225 48.29 -8.00 35.04
C GLU A 225 48.56 -6.47 35.05
N GLN A 226 47.50 -5.68 35.29
CA GLN A 226 47.49 -4.29 35.83
C GLN A 226 48.10 -3.17 34.92
N SER A 227 47.60 -1.93 34.91
CA SER A 227 47.24 -1.07 36.06
C SER A 227 46.31 0.12 35.67
N GLU A 228 45.86 0.90 36.67
CA GLU A 228 44.85 1.98 36.57
C GLU A 228 45.44 3.41 36.49
N VAL A 229 44.59 4.44 36.31
CA VAL A 229 44.56 5.72 37.10
C VAL A 229 43.35 6.60 36.72
N HIS A 230 43.02 7.63 37.52
CA HIS A 230 41.71 8.30 37.61
C HIS A 230 41.57 9.73 36.98
N LYS A 231 40.32 10.06 36.62
CA LYS A 231 39.54 11.33 36.79
C LYS A 231 40.21 12.72 36.69
N SER A 232 39.56 13.66 35.98
CA SER A 232 38.86 14.82 36.60
C SER A 232 38.17 15.80 35.62
N ASP A 233 36.95 16.23 35.95
CA ASP A 233 36.29 17.51 35.58
C ASP A 233 36.85 18.66 36.47
N PRO A 234 36.58 19.99 36.30
CA PRO A 234 35.35 20.60 35.72
C PRO A 234 35.50 21.94 34.92
N ASN A 235 34.36 22.47 34.44
CA ASN A 235 33.72 23.76 34.86
C ASN A 235 33.22 24.73 33.75
N VAL A 236 32.31 25.65 34.12
CA VAL A 236 31.44 26.47 33.25
C VAL A 236 31.38 27.95 33.72
N PRO A 237 31.23 28.92 32.80
CA PRO A 237 30.21 29.99 32.96
C PRO A 237 29.42 30.22 31.64
N ASN A 238 28.09 30.25 31.55
CA ASN A 238 27.04 31.00 32.28
C ASN A 238 26.93 32.50 31.94
N LEU A 239 25.80 32.90 31.32
CA LEU A 239 25.22 34.24 31.33
C LEU A 239 23.70 34.18 31.08
N GLN A 240 22.93 35.18 31.51
CA GLN A 240 21.44 35.16 31.61
C GLN A 240 20.76 36.31 30.81
N ILE A 241 19.44 36.51 31.03
CA ILE A 241 18.60 37.72 30.71
C ILE A 241 18.07 37.75 29.25
N SER A 242 16.80 38.09 28.91
CA SER A 242 15.59 38.49 29.67
C SER A 242 14.30 37.92 29.03
N SER A 243 13.20 37.90 29.78
CA SER A 243 11.82 37.74 29.28
C SER A 243 11.20 39.05 28.75
N LYS A 244 10.19 38.93 27.86
CA LYS A 244 9.01 39.85 27.73
C LYS A 244 7.95 39.33 26.75
N GLU A 245 6.68 39.37 27.18
CA GLU A 245 5.49 39.50 26.31
C GLU A 245 5.13 41.00 26.16
N PRO A 246 4.16 41.36 25.29
CA PRO A 246 2.86 41.77 25.84
C PRO A 246 1.61 41.36 25.02
N ASN A 247 0.44 41.62 25.63
CA ASN A 247 -0.94 41.26 25.26
C ASN A 247 -1.66 42.19 24.24
N GLN A 248 -2.84 41.71 23.76
CA GLN A 248 -4.11 42.45 23.44
C GLN A 248 -4.06 43.52 22.30
N ASP A 249 -5.06 43.73 21.43
CA ASP A 249 -6.55 43.70 21.46
C ASP A 249 -7.13 42.95 20.22
N GLU A 250 -8.37 42.47 20.07
CA GLU A 250 -9.76 42.77 20.51
C GLU A 250 -10.66 43.58 19.52
N SER A 251 -11.98 43.35 19.60
CA SER A 251 -13.09 43.76 18.69
C SER A 251 -13.10 43.18 17.25
N SER A 252 -14.15 42.60 16.63
CA SER A 252 -15.57 42.25 16.93
C SER A 252 -16.70 43.08 16.25
N VAL A 253 -17.22 42.56 15.13
CA VAL A 253 -18.48 42.90 14.42
C VAL A 253 -18.91 41.58 13.72
N LYS A 254 -19.98 40.82 14.00
CA LYS A 254 -21.33 41.01 14.59
C LYS A 254 -22.27 41.87 13.70
N VAL A 255 -23.49 41.44 13.32
CA VAL A 255 -24.28 40.24 13.68
C VAL A 255 -25.54 40.12 12.77
N GLU A 256 -26.26 38.97 12.81
CA GLU A 256 -27.69 38.78 12.44
C GLU A 256 -28.16 39.04 10.97
N ASP A 257 -29.25 38.43 10.45
CA ASP A 257 -29.83 37.09 10.68
C ASP A 257 -30.82 36.70 9.55
N ASP A 258 -31.35 35.48 9.66
CA ASP A 258 -32.74 35.04 9.40
C ASP A 258 -33.30 34.72 7.98
N ASN A 259 -33.73 33.45 7.91
CA ASN A 259 -34.97 32.91 7.34
C ASN A 259 -35.24 32.78 5.82
N ALA A 260 -36.04 31.75 5.53
CA ALA A 260 -36.36 31.21 4.21
C ALA A 260 -37.59 31.86 3.55
N THR A 261 -37.79 31.61 2.24
CA THR A 261 -39.00 30.97 1.69
C THR A 261 -38.78 30.50 0.23
N GLU A 262 -39.60 29.52 -0.15
CA GLU A 262 -39.69 28.63 -1.30
C GLU A 262 -40.07 29.25 -2.69
N ILE A 263 -40.16 28.38 -3.72
CA ILE A 263 -40.97 28.48 -4.98
C ILE A 263 -40.33 28.93 -6.33
N GLU A 264 -40.24 27.93 -7.24
CA GLU A 264 -40.42 27.86 -8.72
C GLU A 264 -39.68 28.75 -9.77
N GLY A 265 -39.43 28.15 -10.96
CA GLY A 265 -39.18 28.87 -12.22
C GLY A 265 -38.22 28.19 -13.23
N ILE A 266 -38.73 27.52 -14.27
CA ILE A 266 -37.97 27.09 -15.47
C ILE A 266 -38.79 27.43 -16.73
N PRO A 267 -38.20 28.05 -17.78
CA PRO A 267 -38.08 27.30 -19.06
C PRO A 267 -36.87 27.68 -19.96
N SER A 268 -36.08 26.65 -20.31
CA SER A 268 -35.66 26.26 -21.67
C SER A 268 -35.62 27.27 -22.84
N LYS A 269 -34.52 27.28 -23.64
CA LYS A 269 -34.46 26.70 -25.02
C LYS A 269 -33.14 26.89 -25.83
N LEU A 270 -32.68 25.78 -26.42
CA LEU A 270 -32.04 25.53 -27.75
C LEU A 270 -31.08 26.56 -28.42
N ALA A 271 -29.88 26.06 -28.77
CA ALA A 271 -29.24 26.18 -30.09
C ALA A 271 -28.31 24.95 -30.34
N VAL A 272 -28.11 24.50 -31.59
CA VAL A 272 -27.58 23.14 -31.94
C VAL A 272 -26.94 23.08 -33.35
N LYS A 273 -25.95 22.17 -33.59
CA LYS A 273 -25.24 21.83 -34.88
C LYS A 273 -24.24 22.89 -35.37
N LYS A 274 -23.22 22.64 -36.24
CA LYS A 274 -22.56 21.48 -36.95
C LYS A 274 -21.17 22.02 -37.44
N GLU A 275 -20.11 21.31 -37.84
CA GLU A 275 -19.59 19.93 -37.68
C GLU A 275 -18.16 19.85 -38.31
N ASP A 276 -17.41 18.76 -38.11
CA ASP A 276 -16.22 18.37 -38.91
C ASP A 276 -16.52 17.16 -39.81
N PRO A 277 -15.98 17.08 -41.06
CA PRO A 277 -16.27 15.98 -41.97
C PRO A 277 -15.32 14.77 -41.84
N GLU A 278 -15.92 13.59 -41.64
CA GLU A 278 -15.75 12.32 -42.40
C GLU A 278 -14.45 12.05 -43.18
N LYS A 279 -13.87 10.84 -43.25
CA LYS A 279 -14.25 9.44 -42.90
C LYS A 279 -12.94 8.59 -42.92
N SER A 280 -12.81 7.30 -42.60
CA SER A 280 -13.66 6.14 -42.21
C SER A 280 -12.71 5.14 -41.44
N VAL A 281 -12.94 3.86 -41.09
CA VAL A 281 -13.87 2.77 -41.50
C VAL A 281 -14.27 1.90 -40.28
N VAL A 282 -15.50 1.39 -40.33
CA VAL A 282 -16.16 0.29 -39.59
C VAL A 282 -15.30 -0.65 -38.71
N THR A 283 -15.59 -0.64 -37.41
CA THR A 283 -16.09 -1.85 -36.68
C THR A 283 -17.21 -1.42 -35.73
N ASN A 284 -18.26 -2.25 -35.57
CA ASN A 284 -19.38 -1.98 -34.67
C ASN A 284 -19.15 -2.69 -33.33
N GLY A 285 -19.08 -1.97 -32.20
CA GLY A 285 -18.97 -2.63 -30.89
C GLY A 285 -18.84 -1.74 -29.65
N THR A 286 -18.28 -0.52 -29.76
CA THR A 286 -17.94 0.32 -28.58
C THR A 286 -19.14 0.82 -27.79
N GLU A 287 -20.22 1.21 -28.46
CA GLU A 287 -21.40 1.80 -27.82
C GLU A 287 -22.14 0.86 -26.85
N GLN A 288 -21.93 -0.45 -26.92
CA GLN A 288 -22.63 -1.43 -26.09
C GLN A 288 -21.95 -1.58 -24.72
N GLY A 289 -20.62 -1.77 -24.71
CA GLY A 289 -19.84 -1.96 -23.48
C GLY A 289 -19.87 -0.75 -22.52
N GLU A 290 -19.92 0.48 -23.03
CA GLU A 290 -20.06 1.68 -22.18
C GLU A 290 -21.37 1.67 -21.37
N LYS A 291 -22.45 1.12 -21.93
CA LYS A 291 -23.76 1.03 -21.28
C LYS A 291 -23.76 -0.08 -20.22
N GLU A 292 -23.14 -1.23 -20.54
CA GLU A 292 -23.00 -2.38 -19.65
C GLU A 292 -22.14 -2.04 -18.42
N ILE A 293 -20.99 -1.36 -18.61
CA ILE A 293 -20.15 -0.85 -17.51
C ILE A 293 -20.92 0.12 -16.60
N MET A 294 -21.79 0.97 -17.16
CA MET A 294 -22.64 1.89 -16.39
C MET A 294 -23.77 1.16 -15.66
N ASP A 295 -24.38 0.13 -16.26
CA ASP A 295 -25.38 -0.71 -15.61
C ASP A 295 -24.78 -1.49 -14.43
N GLU A 296 -23.56 -2.02 -14.57
CA GLU A 296 -22.82 -2.66 -13.48
C GLU A 296 -22.47 -1.68 -12.35
N LEU A 297 -21.98 -0.47 -12.68
CA LEU A 297 -21.73 0.57 -11.69
C LEU A 297 -23.00 0.91 -10.89
N ILE A 298 -24.15 1.03 -11.57
CA ILE A 298 -25.44 1.35 -10.92
C ILE A 298 -25.89 0.18 -10.02
N LYS A 299 -25.78 -1.08 -10.49
CA LYS A 299 -26.09 -2.28 -9.68
C LYS A 299 -25.20 -2.34 -8.43
N TYR A 300 -23.89 -2.12 -8.57
CA TYR A 300 -22.95 -2.10 -7.45
C TYR A 300 -23.28 -0.98 -6.44
N CYS A 301 -23.50 0.26 -6.89
CA CYS A 301 -23.85 1.38 -6.00
C CYS A 301 -25.18 1.12 -5.27
N PHE A 302 -26.14 0.49 -5.94
CA PHE A 302 -27.42 0.07 -5.35
C PHE A 302 -27.23 -0.98 -4.25
N LEU A 303 -26.48 -2.05 -4.50
CA LEU A 303 -26.22 -3.11 -3.51
C LEU A 303 -25.39 -2.60 -2.32
N LYS A 304 -24.36 -1.76 -2.55
CA LYS A 304 -23.60 -1.09 -1.49
C LYS A 304 -24.49 -0.17 -0.65
N ALA A 305 -25.36 0.62 -1.27
CA ALA A 305 -26.32 1.48 -0.58
C ALA A 305 -27.28 0.68 0.32
N LEU A 306 -27.77 -0.46 -0.15
CA LEU A 306 -28.65 -1.36 0.62
C LEU A 306 -27.93 -1.98 1.83
N ASN A 307 -26.72 -2.51 1.65
CA ASN A 307 -25.97 -3.16 2.73
C ASN A 307 -25.41 -2.19 3.79
N THR A 308 -25.15 -0.92 3.44
CA THR A 308 -24.53 0.08 4.33
C THR A 308 -25.54 1.02 4.99
N THR A 309 -26.09 1.97 4.23
CA THR A 309 -26.84 3.12 4.78
C THR A 309 -28.33 2.87 4.83
N ALA A 310 -28.91 2.19 3.84
CA ALA A 310 -30.36 1.92 3.82
C ALA A 310 -30.79 0.78 4.76
N LYS A 311 -29.83 0.00 5.29
CA LYS A 311 -30.05 -0.96 6.40
C LYS A 311 -30.52 -0.28 7.71
N LYS A 312 -30.34 1.04 7.82
CA LYS A 312 -30.79 1.88 8.96
C LYS A 312 -31.85 2.92 8.56
N ALA A 313 -32.44 2.81 7.37
CA ALA A 313 -33.44 3.75 6.88
C ALA A 313 -34.86 3.27 7.17
N ASP A 314 -35.73 4.18 7.60
CA ASP A 314 -37.16 3.91 7.73
C ASP A 314 -37.81 3.82 6.34
N TYR A 315 -38.54 2.73 6.09
CA TYR A 315 -39.34 2.53 4.88
C TYR A 315 -40.80 2.93 5.15
N PRO A 316 -41.52 3.53 4.18
CA PRO A 316 -41.16 3.64 2.77
C PRO A 316 -40.30 4.87 2.43
N ILE A 317 -39.35 4.69 1.50
CA ILE A 317 -38.45 5.76 1.03
C ILE A 317 -38.66 6.09 -0.46
N LEU A 318 -38.91 7.37 -0.74
CA LEU A 318 -39.03 7.93 -2.09
C LEU A 318 -37.79 7.60 -2.94
N SER A 319 -37.97 7.05 -4.14
CA SER A 319 -36.88 6.65 -5.04
C SER A 319 -35.88 7.78 -5.34
N SER A 320 -36.37 9.02 -5.49
CA SER A 320 -35.53 10.22 -5.69
C SER A 320 -34.72 10.61 -4.45
N LYS A 321 -35.23 10.35 -3.23
CA LYS A 321 -34.50 10.55 -1.97
C LYS A 321 -33.45 9.46 -1.80
N PHE A 322 -33.81 8.21 -2.07
CA PHE A 322 -32.91 7.06 -2.02
C PHE A 322 -31.70 7.23 -2.97
N TYR A 323 -31.95 7.64 -4.21
CA TYR A 323 -30.87 7.91 -5.17
C TYR A 323 -29.88 8.97 -4.63
N LYS A 324 -30.38 10.12 -4.19
CA LYS A 324 -29.54 11.23 -3.70
C LYS A 324 -28.79 10.90 -2.41
N LEU A 325 -29.44 10.25 -1.45
CA LEU A 325 -28.93 10.09 -0.08
C LEU A 325 -28.16 8.77 0.15
N HIS A 326 -28.45 7.73 -0.63
CA HIS A 326 -27.87 6.40 -0.43
C HIS A 326 -27.07 5.92 -1.65
N MET A 327 -27.50 6.18 -2.90
CA MET A 327 -26.77 5.73 -4.09
C MET A 327 -25.60 6.65 -4.48
N LEU A 328 -25.74 7.98 -4.37
CA LEU A 328 -24.64 8.91 -4.67
C LEU A 328 -23.43 8.70 -3.74
N PRO A 329 -23.58 8.60 -2.39
CA PRO A 329 -22.43 8.39 -1.50
C PRO A 329 -21.86 6.96 -1.53
N ALA A 330 -22.57 6.01 -2.15
CA ALA A 330 -22.08 4.63 -2.35
C ALA A 330 -21.23 4.46 -3.62
N CYS A 331 -21.01 5.54 -4.38
CA CYS A 331 -20.22 5.54 -5.61
C CYS A 331 -18.71 5.68 -5.29
N PRO A 332 -17.81 4.87 -5.88
CA PRO A 332 -16.38 4.89 -5.55
C PRO A 332 -15.68 6.14 -6.12
N SER A 333 -14.51 6.47 -5.56
CA SER A 333 -13.81 7.73 -5.85
C SER A 333 -13.51 7.89 -7.34
N GLY A 334 -13.84 9.06 -7.89
CA GLY A 334 -13.55 9.40 -9.28
C GLY A 334 -14.48 8.80 -10.34
N LYS A 335 -15.54 8.06 -9.97
CA LYS A 335 -16.60 7.65 -10.90
C LYS A 335 -17.90 8.42 -10.65
N THR A 336 -18.64 8.73 -11.73
CA THR A 336 -19.91 9.46 -11.68
C THR A 336 -21.06 8.59 -12.18
N ILE A 337 -22.07 8.36 -11.33
CA ILE A 337 -23.25 7.54 -11.63
C ILE A 337 -24.25 8.29 -12.54
N ASP A 338 -24.36 7.85 -13.79
CA ASP A 338 -25.18 8.47 -14.85
C ASP A 338 -26.32 7.55 -15.32
N VAL A 339 -27.49 7.62 -14.68
CA VAL A 339 -28.67 6.80 -15.04
C VAL A 339 -29.19 7.04 -16.48
N LYS A 340 -28.76 8.12 -17.15
CA LYS A 340 -29.06 8.38 -18.57
C LYS A 340 -28.16 7.61 -19.54
N LYS A 341 -26.97 7.17 -19.11
CA LYS A 341 -26.01 6.37 -19.90
C LYS A 341 -26.24 4.85 -19.73
N SER A 342 -26.94 4.46 -18.67
CA SER A 342 -27.41 3.09 -18.42
C SER A 342 -28.37 2.61 -19.51
N SER A 343 -28.47 1.29 -19.71
CA SER A 343 -29.44 0.70 -20.64
C SER A 343 -30.89 0.99 -20.21
N HIS A 344 -31.10 1.15 -18.91
CA HIS A 344 -32.41 1.45 -18.31
C HIS A 344 -32.91 2.87 -18.60
N LYS A 345 -32.01 3.85 -18.82
CA LYS A 345 -32.27 5.28 -19.16
C LYS A 345 -33.08 6.11 -18.15
N LYS A 346 -33.80 5.46 -17.22
CA LYS A 346 -34.63 6.01 -16.16
C LYS A 346 -34.50 5.15 -14.89
N LEU A 347 -34.51 5.78 -13.72
CA LEU A 347 -34.44 5.08 -12.43
C LEU A 347 -35.61 4.08 -12.26
N SER A 348 -36.81 4.46 -12.69
CA SER A 348 -38.02 3.62 -12.73
C SER A 348 -37.82 2.25 -13.38
N VAL A 349 -37.12 2.22 -14.52
CA VAL A 349 -36.91 1.00 -15.32
C VAL A 349 -35.85 0.10 -14.66
N PHE A 350 -34.87 0.69 -13.99
CA PHE A 350 -33.90 -0.03 -13.16
C PHE A 350 -34.57 -0.61 -11.90
N LEU A 351 -35.38 0.17 -11.19
CA LEU A 351 -36.10 -0.29 -10.00
C LEU A 351 -37.14 -1.38 -10.33
N SER A 352 -37.83 -1.29 -11.46
CA SER A 352 -38.71 -2.35 -11.97
C SER A 352 -37.96 -3.66 -12.23
N ASN A 353 -36.71 -3.58 -12.72
CA ASN A 353 -35.84 -4.74 -12.91
C ASN A 353 -35.39 -5.33 -11.58
N MET A 354 -34.94 -4.50 -10.62
CA MET A 354 -34.58 -4.95 -9.27
C MET A 354 -35.77 -5.55 -8.48
N GLN A 355 -37.00 -5.12 -8.78
CA GLN A 355 -38.23 -5.73 -8.26
C GLN A 355 -38.55 -7.08 -8.92
N MET A 356 -38.35 -7.20 -10.25
CA MET A 356 -38.48 -8.49 -10.94
C MET A 356 -37.46 -9.51 -10.42
N LEU A 357 -36.26 -9.06 -10.05
CA LEU A 357 -35.22 -9.85 -9.37
C LEU A 357 -35.47 -10.06 -7.87
N GLY A 358 -36.62 -9.65 -7.32
CA GLY A 358 -37.01 -9.93 -5.92
C GLY A 358 -36.17 -9.21 -4.84
N VAL A 359 -35.33 -8.24 -5.21
CA VAL A 359 -34.44 -7.52 -4.28
C VAL A 359 -35.20 -6.44 -3.50
N VAL A 360 -36.12 -5.74 -4.15
CA VAL A 360 -36.90 -4.64 -3.56
C VAL A 360 -38.38 -4.69 -3.96
N THR A 361 -39.25 -4.17 -3.11
CA THR A 361 -40.67 -3.93 -3.44
C THR A 361 -40.90 -2.44 -3.60
N VAL A 362 -41.38 -2.00 -4.77
CA VAL A 362 -41.68 -0.60 -5.09
C VAL A 362 -43.20 -0.43 -5.28
N LYS A 363 -43.73 0.73 -4.87
CA LYS A 363 -45.11 1.15 -5.16
C LYS A 363 -45.14 2.62 -5.56
N GLU A 364 -46.01 2.97 -6.49
CA GLU A 364 -46.40 4.38 -6.67
C GLU A 364 -47.37 4.78 -5.56
N LEU A 365 -47.02 5.79 -4.77
CA LEU A 365 -47.91 6.34 -3.71
C LEU A 365 -48.74 7.52 -4.24
N THR A 366 -48.16 8.30 -5.15
CA THR A 366 -48.83 9.35 -5.91
C THR A 366 -48.41 9.21 -7.38
N LYS A 367 -49.27 9.65 -8.32
CA LYS A 367 -49.09 9.40 -9.75
C LYS A 367 -47.71 9.87 -10.25
N GLY A 368 -46.88 8.94 -10.72
CA GLY A 368 -45.52 9.24 -11.20
C GLY A 368 -44.46 9.39 -10.10
N VAL A 369 -44.76 8.96 -8.86
CA VAL A 369 -43.85 9.04 -7.71
C VAL A 369 -43.72 7.67 -7.05
N GLU A 370 -42.64 6.97 -7.41
CA GLU A 370 -42.26 5.68 -6.85
C GLU A 370 -41.64 5.78 -5.45
N SER A 371 -41.99 4.85 -4.58
CA SER A 371 -41.40 4.67 -3.26
C SER A 371 -41.02 3.21 -3.03
N ILE A 372 -39.82 2.97 -2.51
CA ILE A 372 -39.33 1.66 -2.09
C ILE A 372 -39.99 1.34 -0.73
N MET A 373 -40.74 0.26 -0.67
CA MET A 373 -41.56 -0.15 0.48
C MET A 373 -40.83 -1.12 1.41
N ASN A 374 -39.99 -2.01 0.86
CA ASN A 374 -39.23 -3.02 1.61
C ASN A 374 -38.08 -3.56 0.76
N VAL A 375 -37.06 -4.13 1.42
CA VAL A 375 -35.84 -4.68 0.82
C VAL A 375 -35.62 -6.11 1.31
N ASN A 376 -35.50 -7.06 0.40
CA ASN A 376 -35.28 -8.46 0.73
C ASN A 376 -33.81 -8.70 1.12
N THR A 377 -33.48 -8.42 2.37
CA THR A 377 -32.11 -8.54 2.92
C THR A 377 -31.54 -9.96 2.84
N SER A 378 -32.39 -10.99 2.65
CA SER A 378 -32.00 -12.39 2.53
C SER A 378 -31.67 -12.84 1.10
N HIS A 379 -31.72 -11.94 0.11
CA HIS A 379 -31.53 -12.31 -1.31
C HIS A 379 -30.08 -12.68 -1.64
N GLU A 380 -29.87 -13.64 -2.55
CA GLU A 380 -28.54 -14.16 -2.89
C GLU A 380 -27.58 -13.08 -3.41
N LEU A 381 -28.09 -12.12 -4.20
CA LEU A 381 -27.32 -10.98 -4.71
C LEU A 381 -26.83 -10.00 -3.61
N LEU A 382 -27.45 -10.01 -2.42
CA LEU A 382 -26.99 -9.24 -1.27
C LEU A 382 -26.08 -10.06 -0.35
N ARG A 383 -26.34 -11.37 -0.21
CA ARG A 383 -25.49 -12.30 0.57
C ARG A 383 -24.13 -12.54 -0.09
N ASN A 384 -24.10 -12.59 -1.42
CA ASN A 384 -22.89 -12.80 -2.22
C ASN A 384 -22.26 -11.46 -2.66
N PHE A 385 -22.72 -10.33 -2.12
CA PHE A 385 -22.15 -9.01 -2.44
C PHE A 385 -20.77 -8.84 -1.79
N ILE A 386 -19.73 -9.00 -2.59
CA ILE A 386 -18.37 -8.58 -2.25
C ILE A 386 -18.21 -7.12 -2.69
N ASP A 387 -17.83 -6.24 -1.77
CA ASP A 387 -17.48 -4.87 -2.10
C ASP A 387 -16.06 -4.84 -2.70
N ILE A 388 -15.97 -4.55 -3.99
CA ILE A 388 -14.71 -4.52 -4.77
C ILE A 388 -13.99 -3.17 -4.59
N PHE A 389 -14.65 -2.15 -4.01
CA PHE A 389 -14.12 -0.79 -3.84
C PHE A 389 -14.09 -0.36 -2.34
N VAL A 390 -13.83 -1.29 -1.42
CA VAL A 390 -13.66 -1.01 0.03
C VAL A 390 -12.50 -0.03 0.30
N HIS A 391 -11.53 0.08 -0.61
CA HIS A 391 -10.37 0.96 -0.48
C HIS A 391 -10.68 2.47 -0.52
N ASP A 392 -11.92 2.88 -0.79
CA ASP A 392 -12.33 4.29 -0.79
C ASP A 392 -13.10 4.73 0.47
N GLU A 393 -14.16 4.01 0.87
CA GLU A 393 -15.13 4.49 1.86
C GLU A 393 -15.60 3.39 2.84
N ALA A 394 -15.25 3.61 4.13
CA ALA A 394 -15.81 3.03 5.36
C ALA A 394 -15.88 1.49 5.53
N GLY A 395 -14.81 0.89 6.05
CA GLY A 395 -14.84 -0.44 6.66
C GLY A 395 -15.40 -0.44 8.10
N ALA A 396 -16.30 -1.36 8.43
CA ALA A 396 -16.90 -1.45 9.77
C ALA A 396 -17.40 -2.86 10.17
N SER A 397 -16.50 -3.80 10.50
CA SER A 397 -16.58 -4.71 11.67
C SER A 397 -15.54 -5.85 11.64
N THR A 398 -14.72 -5.91 12.70
CA THR A 398 -14.20 -7.15 13.32
C THR A 398 -13.43 -8.16 12.44
N SER A 399 -12.14 -7.90 12.26
CA SER A 399 -11.07 -8.87 12.56
C SER A 399 -9.75 -8.13 12.81
N GLN A 400 -8.85 -8.70 13.60
CA GLN A 400 -7.66 -8.00 14.12
C GLN A 400 -6.53 -7.95 13.10
N MET A 401 -6.26 -6.77 12.53
CA MET A 401 -4.95 -6.40 11.96
C MET A 401 -4.78 -4.87 11.98
N VAL A 402 -3.55 -4.40 12.16
CA VAL A 402 -3.26 -2.97 12.40
C VAL A 402 -3.10 -2.23 11.06
N THR A 403 -4.13 -1.51 10.63
CA THR A 403 -4.05 -0.59 9.47
C THR A 403 -3.53 0.78 9.91
N LEU A 404 -2.44 1.22 9.30
CA LEU A 404 -1.90 2.58 9.45
C LEU A 404 -2.59 3.51 8.45
N ASP A 405 -3.88 3.75 8.68
CA ASP A 405 -4.70 4.62 7.85
C ASP A 405 -4.22 6.08 7.93
N SER A 406 -4.22 6.80 6.81
CA SER A 406 -3.74 8.20 6.75
C SER A 406 -4.71 9.22 7.39
N ASN A 407 -5.63 8.75 8.25
CA ASN A 407 -6.45 9.54 9.15
C ASN A 407 -6.25 9.10 10.63
N CYS A 408 -5.14 8.42 10.95
CA CYS A 408 -4.70 8.18 12.31
C CYS A 408 -4.54 9.50 13.08
N ARG A 409 -5.55 9.85 13.88
CA ARG A 409 -5.35 10.73 15.05
C ARG A 409 -4.29 10.05 15.94
N PRO A 410 -3.28 10.77 16.45
CA PRO A 410 -2.25 10.14 17.28
C PRO A 410 -2.88 9.59 18.57
N GLU A 411 -2.85 8.27 18.74
CA GLU A 411 -3.38 7.60 19.93
C GLU A 411 -2.38 7.72 21.08
N ILE A 412 -2.47 8.82 21.82
CA ILE A 412 -1.63 9.08 22.99
C ILE A 412 -2.12 8.18 24.14
N THR A 413 -1.30 7.20 24.51
CA THR A 413 -1.58 6.24 25.60
C THR A 413 -0.58 6.40 26.75
N GLU A 414 -1.09 6.47 27.98
CA GLU A 414 -0.26 6.59 29.18
C GLU A 414 0.29 5.24 29.64
N MET A 415 1.62 5.18 29.81
CA MET A 415 2.37 3.97 30.14
C MET A 415 3.28 4.23 31.34
N TYR A 416 3.27 3.33 32.33
CA TYR A 416 4.16 3.40 33.50
C TYR A 416 5.46 2.66 33.22
N VAL A 417 6.60 3.20 33.66
CA VAL A 417 7.91 2.56 33.52
C VAL A 417 8.37 1.97 34.85
N VAL A 418 8.80 0.70 34.84
CA VAL A 418 9.30 0.00 36.04
C VAL A 418 10.63 0.62 36.51
N THR A 419 10.57 1.42 37.58
CA THR A 419 11.73 2.03 38.22
C THR A 419 12.45 1.07 39.17
N ALA A 420 13.67 1.40 39.58
CA ALA A 420 14.48 0.54 40.46
C ALA A 420 13.84 0.29 41.84
N ALA A 421 13.04 1.22 42.36
CA ALA A 421 12.41 1.11 43.67
C ALA A 421 11.24 0.10 43.70
N VAL A 422 10.47 0.01 42.61
CA VAL A 422 9.33 -0.93 42.48
C VAL A 422 9.73 -2.27 41.89
N LEU A 423 10.97 -2.41 41.43
CA LEU A 423 11.50 -3.64 40.82
C LEU A 423 11.31 -4.91 41.68
N PRO A 424 11.41 -4.90 43.04
CA PRO A 424 11.18 -6.12 43.84
C PRO A 424 9.78 -6.72 43.68
N ILE A 425 8.76 -5.90 43.49
CA ILE A 425 7.37 -6.32 43.24
C ILE A 425 7.26 -6.94 41.85
N PHE A 426 7.72 -6.20 40.84
CA PHE A 426 7.58 -6.58 39.44
C PHE A 426 8.50 -7.73 38.99
N ARG A 427 9.56 -8.02 39.75
CA ARG A 427 10.48 -9.14 39.49
C ARG A 427 9.80 -10.52 39.59
N LYS A 428 8.69 -10.66 40.32
CA LYS A 428 7.90 -11.91 40.35
C LYS A 428 7.10 -12.16 39.06
N PHE A 429 7.02 -11.16 38.18
CA PHE A 429 6.28 -11.21 36.90
C PHE A 429 7.22 -10.99 35.68
N ASP A 430 8.50 -11.37 35.81
CA ASP A 430 9.57 -11.27 34.80
C ASP A 430 9.84 -9.88 34.20
N LEU A 431 9.25 -8.82 34.78
CA LEU A 431 9.40 -7.45 34.31
C LEU A 431 10.74 -6.85 34.75
N LYS A 432 11.52 -6.44 33.74
CA LYS A 432 12.86 -5.83 33.91
C LYS A 432 12.75 -4.32 34.14
N LYS A 433 13.75 -3.73 34.82
CA LYS A 433 13.88 -2.27 34.99
C LYS A 433 13.83 -1.60 33.61
N GLY A 434 12.99 -0.57 33.46
CA GLY A 434 12.77 0.13 32.20
C GLY A 434 11.66 -0.46 31.30
N ALA A 435 11.04 -1.58 31.66
CA ALA A 435 9.84 -2.06 30.97
C ALA A 435 8.67 -1.07 31.12
N SER A 436 7.96 -0.80 30.04
CA SER A 436 6.76 0.04 29.99
C SER A 436 5.49 -0.82 30.05
N ILE A 437 4.58 -0.52 30.98
CA ILE A 437 3.35 -1.28 31.23
C ILE A 437 2.10 -0.37 31.21
N PRO A 438 0.98 -0.80 30.58
CA PRO A 438 -0.28 -0.04 30.64
C PRO A 438 -0.85 0.04 32.06
N ILE A 439 -1.57 1.13 32.36
CA ILE A 439 -2.18 1.37 33.69
C ILE A 439 -3.04 0.18 34.15
N ALA A 440 -3.84 -0.39 33.25
CA ALA A 440 -4.70 -1.53 33.54
C ALA A 440 -3.91 -2.80 33.89
N THR A 441 -2.76 -3.02 33.26
CA THR A 441 -1.87 -4.16 33.53
C THR A 441 -1.14 -3.96 34.85
N ALA A 442 -0.60 -2.76 35.10
CA ALA A 442 0.06 -2.42 36.37
C ALA A 442 -0.85 -2.68 37.58
N ARG A 443 -2.12 -2.24 37.52
CA ARG A 443 -3.12 -2.50 38.58
C ARG A 443 -3.38 -4.00 38.79
N LYS A 444 -3.50 -4.79 37.71
CA LYS A 444 -3.68 -6.25 37.80
C LYS A 444 -2.51 -6.94 38.49
N LEU A 445 -1.27 -6.63 38.08
CA LEU A 445 -0.05 -7.21 38.64
C LEU A 445 0.12 -6.87 40.13
N ILE A 446 -0.14 -5.62 40.53
CA ILE A 446 -0.10 -5.24 41.96
C ILE A 446 -1.20 -5.97 42.75
N THR A 447 -2.42 -6.10 42.20
CA THR A 447 -3.52 -6.84 42.83
C THR A 447 -3.21 -8.34 42.97
N GLN A 448 -2.49 -8.90 42.01
CA GLN A 448 -2.03 -10.29 42.03
C GLN A 448 -0.93 -10.49 43.08
N TYR A 449 0.07 -9.62 43.12
CA TYR A 449 1.14 -9.63 44.13
C TYR A 449 0.59 -9.58 45.56
N VAL A 450 -0.36 -8.70 45.85
CA VAL A 450 -1.02 -8.60 47.17
C VAL A 450 -1.73 -9.91 47.55
N LYS A 451 -2.36 -10.60 46.58
CA LYS A 451 -2.99 -11.91 46.81
C LYS A 451 -1.99 -13.04 47.01
N GLU A 452 -0.88 -13.04 46.28
CA GLU A 452 0.17 -14.06 46.37
C GLU A 452 0.93 -13.96 47.71
N GLU A 453 1.24 -12.75 48.16
CA GLU A 453 1.91 -12.50 49.45
C GLU A 453 0.95 -12.47 50.66
N SER A 454 -0.37 -12.49 50.43
CA SER A 454 -1.43 -12.37 51.45
C SER A 454 -1.32 -11.10 52.32
N LEU A 455 -1.22 -9.94 51.65
CA LEU A 455 -1.06 -8.60 52.25
C LEU A 455 -2.37 -7.78 52.31
#